data_AF-A0A847XGE9-F1
#
_entry.id   AF-A0A847XGE9-F1
#
_cell.length_a   1.000
_cell.length_b   1.000
_cell.length_c   1.000
_cell.angle_alpha   90.00
_cell.angle_beta   90.00
_cell.angle_gamma   90.00
#
_symmetry.space_group_name_H-M   'P 1'
#
loop_
_entity.id
_entity.type
_entity.pdbx_description
1 polymer ?
#
loop_
_entity_poly.entity_id
_entity_poly.type
_entity_poly.pdbx_seq_one_letter_code
_entity_poly.pdbx_strand_id
1 'polypeptide(L)'
;MTDREILEKILNELTGVKDEMKSLKDETGSVRNEVNLVKDEVSSVRNEVSSVKDEVSSVRNEVNLIKSGQQEDHLILKALMHNSEVNKAEHDKMFNKMAYMEGHLKNIDENLDAVKEIIGRHEVDIRVLKNRPV
;
A
#
# COMPACT_ATOMS: atom_id res chain seq x y z
N MET A 1 80.76 53.24 3.25
CA MET A 1 79.42 53.70 3.69
C MET A 1 79.60 54.53 4.95
N THR A 2 78.85 55.62 5.08
CA THR A 2 78.82 56.44 6.30
C THR A 2 77.75 55.89 7.27
N ASP A 3 77.87 56.18 8.57
CA ASP A 3 76.89 55.77 9.58
C ASP A 3 75.47 56.25 9.24
N ARG A 4 75.35 57.40 8.57
CA ARG A 4 74.10 57.95 8.06
C ARG A 4 73.45 57.04 7.01
N GLU A 5 74.22 56.51 6.07
CA GLU A 5 73.72 55.60 5.02
C GLU A 5 73.28 54.25 5.60
N ILE A 6 73.96 53.77 6.64
CA ILE A 6 73.55 52.55 7.37
C ILE A 6 72.21 52.79 8.07
N LEU A 7 72.07 53.90 8.78
CA LEU A 7 70.83 54.25 9.49
C LEU A 7 69.65 54.38 8.52
N GLU A 8 69.85 55.01 7.37
CA GLU A 8 68.81 55.19 6.35
C GLU A 8 68.35 53.86 5.75
N LYS A 9 69.27 52.92 5.50
CA LYS A 9 68.93 51.55 5.09
C LYS A 9 68.13 50.81 6.15
N ILE A 10 68.57 50.86 7.42
CA ILE A 10 67.85 50.23 8.54
C ILE A 10 66.44 50.80 8.65
N LEU A 11 66.26 52.12 8.52
CA LEU A 11 64.95 52.75 8.58
C LEU A 11 64.02 52.24 7.47
N ASN A 12 64.53 52.13 6.24
CA ASN A 12 63.78 51.61 5.10
C ASN A 12 63.37 50.14 5.29
N GLU A 13 64.29 49.29 5.75
CA GLU A 13 63.96 47.90 6.09
C GLU A 13 62.90 47.82 7.20
N LEU A 14 63.02 48.65 8.24
CA LEU A 14 62.05 48.70 9.33
C LEU A 14 60.65 49.13 8.85
N THR A 15 60.59 50.05 7.88
CA THR A 15 59.31 50.43 7.25
C THR A 15 58.73 49.28 6.42
N GLY A 16 59.56 48.54 5.66
CA GLY A 16 59.12 47.37 4.92
C GLY A 16 58.56 46.28 5.83
N VAL A 17 59.27 45.95 6.92
CA VAL A 17 58.81 44.99 7.94
C VAL A 17 57.47 45.42 8.56
N LYS A 18 57.31 46.73 8.82
CA LYS A 18 56.06 47.26 9.38
C LYS A 18 54.88 47.08 8.42
N ASP A 19 55.08 47.29 7.13
CA ASP A 19 54.05 47.15 6.10
C ASP A 19 53.69 45.67 5.89
N GLU A 20 54.68 44.77 5.82
CA GLU A 20 54.46 43.32 5.79
C GLU A 20 53.68 42.84 7.02
N MET A 21 54.03 43.34 8.22
CA MET A 21 53.32 42.98 9.44
C MET A 21 51.87 43.47 9.46
N LYS A 22 51.58 44.60 8.82
CA LYS A 22 50.21 45.09 8.63
C LYS A 22 49.43 44.19 7.67
N SER A 23 50.01 43.83 6.52
CA SER A 23 49.39 42.92 5.55
C SER A 23 49.08 41.55 6.17
N LEU A 24 50.04 40.96 6.90
CA LEU A 24 49.84 39.69 7.61
C LEU A 24 48.70 39.76 8.64
N LYS A 25 48.55 40.89 9.32
CA LYS A 25 47.46 41.10 10.29
C LYS A 25 46.10 41.13 9.58
N ASP A 26 46.02 41.79 8.43
CA ASP A 26 44.79 41.89 7.63
C ASP A 26 44.41 40.51 7.04
N GLU A 27 45.38 39.78 6.49
CA GLU A 27 45.20 38.40 6.00
C GLU A 27 44.73 37.45 7.12
N THR A 28 45.37 37.53 8.29
CA THR A 28 44.95 36.74 9.47
C THR A 28 43.53 37.07 9.89
N GLY A 29 43.12 38.34 9.78
CA GLY A 29 41.75 38.78 10.00
C GLY A 29 40.76 38.17 9.00
N SER A 30 41.12 38.14 7.71
CA SER A 30 40.31 37.52 6.65
C SER A 30 40.13 36.02 6.89
N VAL A 31 41.23 35.29 7.15
CA VAL A 31 41.19 33.85 7.43
C VAL A 31 40.30 33.56 8.65
N ARG A 32 40.36 34.38 9.69
CA ARG A 32 39.50 34.21 10.88
C ARG A 32 38.02 34.33 10.52
N ASN A 33 37.66 35.25 9.62
CA ASN A 33 36.28 35.42 9.18
C ASN A 33 35.81 34.23 8.33
N GLU A 34 36.63 33.77 7.39
CA GLU A 34 36.34 32.58 6.58
C GLU A 34 36.13 31.34 7.47
N VAL A 35 36.99 31.12 8.47
CA VAL A 35 36.84 30.02 9.43
C VAL A 35 35.51 30.10 10.19
N ASN A 36 35.04 31.30 10.56
CA ASN A 36 33.75 31.44 11.21
C ASN A 36 32.59 31.12 10.27
N LEU A 37 32.65 31.57 9.00
CA LEU A 37 31.64 31.23 7.99
C LEU A 37 31.55 29.72 7.77
N VAL A 38 32.70 29.05 7.60
CA VAL A 38 32.74 27.58 7.46
C VAL A 38 32.13 26.89 8.69
N LYS A 39 32.38 27.40 9.90
CA LYS A 39 31.81 26.84 11.13
C LYS A 39 30.28 26.96 11.15
N ASP A 40 29.74 28.07 10.67
CA ASP A 40 28.30 28.29 10.58
C ASP A 40 27.67 27.38 9.51
N GLU A 41 28.30 27.25 8.35
CA GLU A 41 27.87 26.32 7.29
C GLU A 41 27.86 24.86 7.77
N VAL A 42 28.92 24.41 8.44
CA VAL A 42 29.00 23.06 9.03
C VAL A 42 27.89 22.84 10.07
N SER A 43 27.55 23.87 10.84
CA SER A 43 26.45 23.81 11.81
C SER A 43 25.09 23.69 11.11
N SER A 44 24.88 24.42 10.00
CA SER A 44 23.67 24.30 9.18
C SER A 44 23.53 22.90 8.58
N VAL A 45 24.58 22.38 7.95
CA VAL A 45 24.60 21.03 7.37
C VAL A 45 24.30 19.98 8.43
N ARG A 46 24.82 20.12 9.65
CA ARG A 46 24.51 19.20 10.75
C ARG A 46 23.03 19.18 11.10
N ASN A 47 22.36 20.33 11.07
CA ASN A 47 20.92 20.42 11.35
C ASN A 47 20.11 19.79 10.22
N GLU A 48 20.47 20.05 8.96
CA GLU A 48 19.83 19.43 7.79
C GLU A 48 19.95 17.90 7.83
N VAL A 49 21.13 17.37 8.13
CA VAL A 49 21.35 15.93 8.29
C VAL A 49 20.48 15.34 9.40
N SER A 50 20.27 16.08 10.51
CA SER A 50 19.36 15.64 11.57
C SER A 50 17.91 15.57 11.08
N SER A 51 17.45 16.60 10.36
CA SER A 51 16.09 16.63 9.78
C SER A 51 15.86 15.46 8.83
N VAL A 52 16.80 15.20 7.93
CA VAL A 52 16.72 14.07 6.99
C VAL A 52 16.66 12.74 7.73
N LYS A 53 17.39 12.59 8.83
CA LYS A 53 17.35 11.37 9.65
C LYS A 53 15.97 11.14 10.27
N ASP A 54 15.32 12.21 10.71
CA ASP A 54 13.97 12.15 11.29
C ASP A 54 12.94 11.80 10.21
N GLU A 55 13.02 12.41 9.03
CA GLU A 55 12.17 12.09 7.87
C GLU A 55 12.31 10.62 7.44
N VAL A 56 13.55 10.12 7.31
CA VAL A 56 13.80 8.71 6.98
C VAL A 56 13.20 7.77 8.03
N SER A 57 13.21 8.17 9.30
CA SER A 57 12.60 7.40 10.39
C SER A 57 11.07 7.38 10.30
N SER A 58 10.46 8.50 9.92
CA SER A 58 9.01 8.58 9.64
C SER A 58 8.62 7.68 8.47
N VAL A 59 9.32 7.79 7.34
CA VAL A 59 9.08 6.96 6.16
C VAL A 59 9.20 5.48 6.50
N ARG A 60 10.19 5.09 7.31
CA ARG A 60 10.34 3.70 7.76
C ARG A 60 9.13 3.22 8.56
N ASN A 61 8.54 4.06 9.40
CA ASN A 61 7.35 3.72 10.17
C ASN A 61 6.13 3.57 9.24
N GLU A 62 5.95 4.48 8.29
CA GLU A 62 4.87 4.40 7.29
C GLU A 62 4.96 3.11 6.46
N VAL A 63 6.15 2.75 5.99
CA VAL A 63 6.37 1.49 5.26
C VAL A 63 6.00 0.27 6.11
N ASN A 64 6.32 0.28 7.41
CA ASN A 64 5.95 -0.81 8.31
C ASN A 64 4.43 -0.93 8.47
N LEU A 65 3.71 0.20 8.60
CA LEU A 65 2.25 0.22 8.67
C LEU A 65 1.61 -0.32 7.39
N ILE A 66 2.11 0.11 6.23
CA ILE A 66 1.64 -0.40 4.93
C ILE A 66 1.85 -1.91 4.84
N LYS A 67 3.03 -2.40 5.25
CA LYS A 67 3.33 -3.84 5.23
C LYS A 67 2.39 -4.64 6.13
N SER A 68 2.08 -4.13 7.32
CA SER A 68 1.10 -4.77 8.20
C SER A 68 -0.31 -4.78 7.60
N GLY A 69 -0.76 -3.66 7.02
CA GLY A 69 -2.05 -3.59 6.33
C GLY A 69 -2.15 -4.58 5.16
N GLN A 70 -1.10 -4.68 4.34
CA GLN A 70 -1.05 -5.64 3.23
C GLN A 70 -1.11 -7.11 3.70
N GLN A 71 -0.54 -7.43 4.87
CA GLN A 71 -0.63 -8.77 5.45
C GLN A 71 -2.06 -9.08 5.89
N GLU A 72 -2.75 -8.12 6.51
CA GLU A 72 -4.16 -8.25 6.90
C GLU A 72 -5.06 -8.44 5.67
N ASP A 73 -4.90 -7.59 4.66
CA ASP A 73 -5.63 -7.67 3.40
C ASP A 73 -5.42 -9.03 2.71
N HIS A 74 -4.20 -9.56 2.71
CA HIS A 74 -3.90 -10.88 2.18
C HIS A 74 -4.70 -12.00 2.89
N LEU A 75 -4.82 -11.93 4.22
CA LEU A 75 -5.59 -12.90 5.00
C LEU A 75 -7.08 -12.79 4.72
N ILE A 76 -7.62 -11.57 4.62
CA ILE A 76 -9.02 -11.31 4.27
C ILE A 76 -9.34 -11.90 2.89
N LEU A 77 -8.49 -11.62 1.89
CA LEU A 77 -8.67 -12.17 0.54
C LEU A 77 -8.66 -13.69 0.53
N LYS A 78 -7.74 -14.33 1.27
CA LYS A 78 -7.70 -15.79 1.38
C LYS A 78 -8.98 -16.36 2.01
N ALA A 79 -9.52 -15.70 3.04
CA ALA A 79 -10.77 -16.11 3.68
C ALA A 79 -11.98 -15.95 2.73
N LEU A 80 -12.03 -14.86 1.97
CA LEU A 80 -13.08 -14.62 0.97
C LEU A 80 -13.03 -15.64 -0.18
N MET A 81 -11.83 -15.99 -0.65
CA MET A 81 -11.66 -17.05 -1.66
C MET A 81 -12.20 -18.38 -1.17
N HIS A 82 -11.84 -18.80 0.04
CA HIS A 82 -12.36 -20.04 0.63
C HIS A 82 -13.88 -20.01 0.79
N ASN A 83 -14.45 -18.88 1.24
CA ASN A 83 -15.91 -18.72 1.33
C ASN A 83 -16.58 -18.85 -0.05
N SER A 84 -15.99 -18.24 -1.09
CA SER A 84 -16.47 -18.39 -2.47
C SER A 84 -16.43 -19.83 -2.97
N GLU A 85 -15.38 -20.59 -2.63
CA GLU A 85 -15.28 -22.02 -2.97
C GLU A 85 -16.36 -22.85 -2.28
N VAL A 86 -16.60 -22.58 -0.99
CA VAL A 86 -17.68 -23.22 -0.22
C VAL A 86 -19.04 -22.90 -0.83
N ASN A 87 -19.34 -21.64 -1.12
CA ASN A 87 -20.60 -21.23 -1.73
C ASN A 87 -20.82 -21.91 -3.09
N LYS A 88 -19.76 -22.06 -3.90
CA LYS A 88 -19.84 -22.80 -5.16
C LYS A 88 -20.25 -24.25 -4.92
N ALA A 89 -19.62 -24.93 -3.96
CA ALA A 89 -19.98 -26.31 -3.61
C ALA A 89 -21.41 -26.43 -3.07
N GLU A 90 -21.87 -25.46 -2.28
CA GLU A 90 -23.27 -25.41 -1.81
C GLU A 90 -24.25 -25.22 -2.97
N HIS A 91 -23.94 -24.36 -3.93
CA HIS A 91 -24.74 -24.19 -5.15
C HIS A 91 -24.78 -25.45 -6.01
N ASP A 92 -23.65 -26.15 -6.19
CA ASP A 92 -23.61 -27.44 -6.89
C ASP A 92 -24.51 -28.47 -6.20
N LYS A 93 -24.52 -28.52 -4.86
CA LYS A 93 -25.41 -29.38 -4.08
C LYS A 93 -26.87 -29.00 -4.27
N MET A 94 -27.20 -27.71 -4.31
CA MET A 94 -28.56 -27.23 -4.57
C MET A 94 -29.03 -27.62 -5.96
N PHE A 95 -28.18 -27.46 -6.98
CA PHE A 95 -28.49 -27.87 -8.35
C PHE A 95 -28.85 -29.36 -8.43
N ASN A 96 -28.05 -30.23 -7.79
CA ASN A 96 -28.34 -31.66 -7.72
C ASN A 96 -29.68 -31.97 -7.03
N LYS A 97 -30.00 -31.28 -5.92
CA LYS A 97 -31.30 -31.42 -5.24
C LYS A 97 -32.46 -30.97 -6.12
N MET A 98 -32.29 -29.90 -6.89
CA MET A 98 -33.30 -29.38 -7.80
C MET A 98 -33.60 -30.37 -8.93
N ALA A 99 -32.57 -30.97 -9.51
CA ALA A 99 -32.73 -32.03 -10.51
C ALA A 99 -33.49 -33.24 -9.95
N TYR A 100 -33.20 -33.64 -8.71
CA TYR A 100 -33.94 -34.70 -8.03
C TYR A 100 -35.42 -34.34 -7.83
N MET A 101 -35.71 -33.10 -7.40
CA MET A 101 -37.08 -32.62 -7.26
C MET A 101 -37.84 -32.57 -8.59
N GLU A 102 -37.20 -32.11 -9.67
CA GLU A 102 -37.79 -32.07 -11.01
C GLU A 102 -38.20 -33.46 -11.50
N GLY A 103 -37.37 -34.48 -11.25
CA GLY A 103 -37.71 -35.87 -11.55
C GLY A 103 -38.92 -36.39 -10.76
N HIS A 104 -39.03 -36.04 -9.48
CA HIS A 104 -40.21 -36.38 -8.67
C HIS A 104 -41.47 -35.70 -9.16
N LEU A 105 -41.40 -34.40 -9.52
CA LEU A 105 -42.53 -33.67 -10.06
C LEU A 105 -43.02 -34.29 -11.37
N LYS A 106 -42.11 -34.68 -12.27
CA LYS A 106 -42.47 -35.38 -13.51
C LYS A 106 -43.19 -36.71 -13.24
N ASN A 107 -42.70 -37.50 -12.30
CA ASN A 107 -43.38 -38.75 -11.92
C ASN A 107 -44.79 -38.50 -11.34
N ILE A 108 -44.95 -37.42 -10.56
CA ILE A 108 -46.27 -37.02 -10.04
C ILE A 108 -47.20 -36.63 -11.19
N ASP A 109 -46.72 -35.86 -12.16
CA ASP A 109 -47.49 -35.46 -13.34
C ASP A 109 -47.94 -36.67 -14.16
N GLU A 110 -47.05 -37.62 -14.44
CA GLU A 110 -47.37 -38.87 -15.15
C GLU A 110 -48.43 -39.70 -14.40
N ASN A 111 -48.31 -39.81 -13.07
CA ASN A 111 -49.29 -40.49 -12.25
C ASN A 111 -50.66 -39.78 -12.26
N LEU A 112 -50.68 -38.45 -12.25
CA LEU A 112 -51.91 -37.67 -12.34
C LEU A 112 -52.62 -37.89 -13.67
N ASP A 113 -51.89 -37.96 -14.78
CA ASP A 113 -52.47 -38.24 -16.09
C ASP A 113 -53.06 -39.66 -16.16
N ALA A 114 -52.38 -40.66 -15.61
CA ALA A 114 -52.91 -42.02 -15.51
C ALA A 114 -54.22 -42.07 -14.68
N VAL A 115 -54.28 -41.35 -13.56
CA VAL A 115 -55.50 -41.26 -12.73
C VAL A 115 -56.63 -40.59 -13.49
N LYS A 116 -56.37 -39.48 -14.20
CA LYS A 116 -57.39 -38.80 -15.03
C LYS A 116 -57.97 -39.73 -16.09
N GLU A 117 -57.14 -40.53 -16.76
CA GLU A 117 -57.62 -41.50 -17.75
C GLU A 117 -58.53 -42.58 -17.13
N ILE A 118 -58.14 -43.13 -15.98
CA ILE A 118 -58.95 -44.14 -15.27
C ILE A 118 -60.31 -43.55 -14.91
N ILE A 119 -60.33 -42.34 -14.35
CA ILE A 119 -61.57 -41.64 -14.01
C ILE A 119 -62.43 -41.42 -15.26
N GLY A 120 -61.84 -40.94 -16.36
CA GLY A 120 -62.57 -40.75 -17.62
C GLY A 120 -63.21 -42.04 -18.15
N ARG A 121 -62.51 -43.18 -18.07
CA ARG A 121 -63.08 -44.50 -18.40
C ARG A 121 -64.24 -44.86 -17.48
N HIS A 122 -64.05 -44.72 -16.17
CA HIS A 122 -65.11 -44.98 -15.19
C HIS A 122 -66.35 -44.09 -15.40
N GLU A 123 -66.18 -42.82 -15.78
CA GLU A 123 -67.29 -41.92 -16.09
C GLU A 123 -68.13 -42.43 -17.27
N VAL A 124 -67.49 -42.99 -18.30
CA VAL A 124 -68.17 -43.63 -19.45
C VAL A 124 -68.90 -44.89 -19.00
N ASP A 125 -68.25 -45.77 -18.25
CA ASP A 125 -68.84 -47.02 -17.77
C ASP A 125 -70.08 -46.78 -16.90
N ILE A 126 -70.00 -45.82 -15.97
CA ILE A 126 -71.13 -45.41 -15.13
C ILE A 126 -72.29 -44.89 -15.99
N ARG A 127 -72.01 -44.10 -17.04
CA ARG A 127 -73.04 -43.60 -17.96
C ARG A 127 -73.74 -44.73 -18.71
N VAL A 128 -72.98 -45.72 -19.19
CA VAL A 128 -73.53 -46.90 -19.87
C VAL A 128 -74.42 -47.72 -18.92
N LEU A 129 -73.97 -47.96 -17.70
CA LEU A 129 -74.76 -48.69 -16.68
C LEU A 129 -76.06 -47.97 -16.32
N LYS A 130 -76.04 -46.64 -16.18
CA LYS A 130 -77.24 -45.83 -15.88
C LYS A 130 -78.30 -45.83 -16.98
N ASN A 131 -77.90 -46.04 -18.23
CA ASN A 131 -78.79 -45.98 -19.39
C ASN A 131 -79.27 -47.37 -19.87
N ARG A 132 -78.98 -48.46 -19.14
CA ARG A 132 -79.50 -49.79 -19.50
C ARG A 132 -81.02 -49.86 -19.28
N PRO A 133 -81.79 -50.39 -20.25
CA PRO A 133 -83.21 -50.66 -20.04
C PRO A 133 -83.38 -51.73 -18.95
N VAL A 134 -84.34 -51.49 -18.05
CA VAL A 134 -84.75 -52.39 -16.95
C VAL A 134 -85.49 -53.60 -17.48
#